data_AF-A0AAE4B3I7-F1
#
_entry.id   AF-A0AAE4B3I7-F1
#
_cell.length_a   1.000
_cell.length_b   1.000
_cell.length_c   1.000
_cell.angle_alpha   90.00
_cell.angle_beta   90.00
_cell.angle_gamma   90.00
#
_symmetry.space_group_name_H-M   'P 1'
#
loop_
_entity.id
_entity.type
_entity.pdbx_description
1 polymer ?
#
loop_
_entity_poly.entity_id
_entity_poly.type
_entity_poly.pdbx_seq_one_letter_code
_entity_poly.pdbx_strand_id
1 'polypeptide(L)' 'MIGLASLAFAGGPAAAWYMLAVALVPVGDTVIMLCHGGTRATAFGVHLGTAVVVLISAALLFAL' A
#
# COMPACT_ATOMS: atom_id res chain seq x y z
N MET A 1 0.79 9.57 -11.37
CA MET A 1 0.49 9.17 -12.76
C MET A 1 1.01 7.78 -13.09
N ILE A 2 2.25 7.44 -12.73
CA ILE A 2 2.85 6.11 -13.00
C ILE A 2 1.96 4.96 -12.50
N GLY A 3 1.49 4.99 -11.25
CA GLY A 3 0.62 3.91 -10.74
C GLY A 3 -0.68 3.73 -11.53
N LEU A 4 -1.36 4.83 -11.85
CA LEU A 4 -2.60 4.79 -12.63
C LEU A 4 -2.34 4.26 -14.04
N ALA A 5 -1.23 4.67 -14.66
CA ALA A 5 -0.82 4.19 -15.96
C ALA A 5 -0.45 2.70 -15.92
N SER A 6 0.20 2.22 -14.86
CA SER A 6 0.52 0.80 -14.67
C SER A 6 -0.75 -0.05 -14.59
N LEU A 7 -1.75 0.39 -13.83
CA LEU A 7 -3.03 -0.32 -13.72
C LEU A 7 -3.82 -0.31 -15.04
N ALA A 8 -3.82 0.81 -15.75
CA ALA A 8 -4.64 0.97 -16.95
C ALA A 8 -4.00 0.35 -18.22
N PHE A 9 -2.67 0.30 -18.30
CA PHE A 9 -1.98 0.00 -19.57
C PHE A 9 -0.84 -1.01 -19.49
N ALA A 10 -0.25 -1.25 -18.31
CA ALA A 10 0.96 -2.09 -18.19
C ALA A 10 0.68 -3.56 -17.82
N GLY A 11 -0.57 -3.90 -17.50
CA GLY A 11 -1.00 -5.26 -17.15
C GLY A 11 -0.82 -5.63 -15.67
N GLY A 12 -1.40 -6.77 -15.29
CA GLY A 12 -1.48 -7.26 -13.91
C GLY A 12 -0.14 -7.32 -13.17
N PRO A 13 0.91 -7.96 -13.73
CA PRO A 13 2.20 -8.10 -13.05
C PRO A 13 2.89 -6.76 -12.75
N ALA A 14 2.83 -5.80 -13.69
CA ALA A 14 3.42 -4.48 -13.48
C ALA A 14 2.67 -3.70 -12.40
N ALA A 15 1.34 -3.78 -12.39
CA ALA A 15 0.51 -3.20 -11.33
C ALA A 15 0.74 -3.89 -9.97
N ALA A 16 0.96 -5.21 -9.93
CA ALA A 16 1.23 -5.97 -8.73
C ALA A 16 2.54 -5.53 -8.05
N TRP A 17 3.62 -5.42 -8.84
CA TRP A 17 4.91 -4.91 -8.34
C TRP A 17 4.82 -3.46 -7.86
N TYR A 18 4.07 -2.61 -8.58
CA TYR A 18 3.82 -1.25 -8.15
C TYR A 18 3.07 -1.20 -6.81
N MET A 19 1.99 -1.97 -6.67
CA MET A 19 1.20 -2.05 -5.43
C MET A 19 2.03 -2.57 -4.27
N LEU A 20 2.89 -3.57 -4.49
CA LEU A 20 3.80 -4.08 -3.47
C LEU A 20 4.77 -2.99 -2.97
N ALA A 21 5.36 -2.21 -3.88
CA ALA A 21 6.23 -1.10 -3.50
C ALA A 21 5.47 0.01 -2.75
N VAL A 22 4.27 0.35 -3.21
CA VAL A 22 3.42 1.38 -2.57
C VAL A 22 2.96 0.97 -1.18
N ALA A 23 2.75 -0.31 -0.90
CA ALA A 23 2.34 -0.78 0.42
C ALA A 23 3.34 -0.39 1.54
N LEU A 24 4.60 -0.08 1.20
CA LEU A 24 5.60 0.40 2.15
C LEU A 24 5.31 1.80 2.68
N VAL A 25 4.61 2.65 1.92
CA VAL A 25 4.28 4.03 2.33
C VAL A 25 3.42 4.05 3.60
N PRO A 26 2.24 3.41 3.65
CA PRO A 26 1.44 3.40 4.87
C PRO A 26 2.11 2.66 6.04
N VAL A 27 3.05 1.73 5.79
CA VAL A 27 3.88 1.15 6.85
C VAL A 27 4.82 2.22 7.44
N GLY A 28 5.49 2.99 6.58
CA GLY A 28 6.29 4.15 6.98
C GLY A 28 5.48 5.18 7.77
N ASP A 29 4.27 5.52 7.30
CA ASP A 29 3.38 6.45 8.00
C ASP A 29 2.97 5.93 9.38
N THR A 30 2.73 4.61 9.50
CA THR A 30 2.45 3.97 10.79
C THR A 30 3.62 4.19 11.75
N VAL A 31 4.85 3.94 11.30
CA VAL A 31 6.07 4.16 12.11
C VAL A 31 6.22 5.63 12.47
N ILE A 32 6.06 6.54 11.51
CA ILE A 32 6.16 7.99 11.74
C ILE A 32 5.15 8.46 12.79
N MET A 33 3.89 8.03 12.68
CA MET A 33 2.86 8.35 13.66
C MET A 33 3.23 7.87 15.06
N LEU A 34 3.70 6.63 15.20
CA LEU A 34 4.09 6.08 16.48
C LEU A 34 5.31 6.78 17.08
N CYS A 35 6.26 7.22 16.24
CA CYS A 35 7.46 7.91 16.69
C CYS A 35 7.24 9.39 17.05
N HIS A 36 6.27 10.07 16.42
CA HIS A 36 6.09 11.53 16.53
C HIS A 36 4.77 11.94 17.21
N GLY A 37 4.18 11.08 18.05
CA GLY A 37 3.03 11.42 18.90
C GLY A 37 1.67 11.39 18.20
N GLY A 38 1.56 10.75 17.04
CA GLY A 38 0.29 10.47 16.38
C GLY A 38 -0.60 9.50 17.15
N THR A 39 -1.89 9.45 16.83
CA THR A 39 -2.82 8.56 17.54
C THR A 39 -2.61 7.10 17.12
N ARG A 40 -2.63 6.18 18.09
CA ARG A 40 -2.55 4.73 17.80
C ARG A 40 -3.73 4.24 16.96
N ALA A 41 -4.91 4.84 17.13
CA ALA A 41 -6.10 4.52 16.35
C ALA A 41 -5.87 4.82 14.86
N THR A 42 -5.29 5.97 14.52
CA THR A 42 -4.96 6.32 13.13
C THR A 42 -3.79 5.48 12.60
N ALA A 43 -2.73 5.31 13.39
CA ALA A 43 -1.55 4.52 13.00
C ALA A 43 -1.92 3.07 12.63
N PHE A 44 -2.67 2.37 13.50
CA PHE A 44 -3.03 0.98 13.23
C PHE A 44 -4.30 0.82 12.41
N GLY A 45 -5.32 1.65 12.64
CA GLY A 45 -6.59 1.52 11.94
C GLY A 45 -6.51 1.99 10.49
N VAL A 46 -5.99 3.19 10.26
CA VAL A 46 -5.96 3.79 8.92
C VAL A 46 -4.71 3.37 8.17
N HIS A 47 -3.52 3.63 8.72
CA HIS A 47 -2.28 3.40 7.98
C HIS A 47 -1.99 1.91 7.83
N LEU A 48 -1.86 1.15 8.93
CA LEU A 48 -1.60 -0.29 8.82
C LEU A 48 -2.77 -1.02 8.11
N GLY A 49 -4.02 -0.62 8.35
CA GLY A 49 -5.17 -1.15 7.63
C GLY A 49 -5.08 -0.94 6.12
N THR A 50 -4.72 0.26 5.67
CA THR A 50 -4.47 0.56 4.25
C THR A 50 -3.31 -0.28 3.70
N ALA A 51 -2.22 -0.43 4.45
CA ALA A 51 -1.09 -1.27 4.05
C ALA A 51 -1.54 -2.72 3.75
N VAL A 52 -2.38 -3.30 4.62
CA VAL A 52 -2.92 -4.65 4.44
C VAL A 52 -3.79 -4.75 3.18
N VAL A 53 -4.70 -3.79 2.96
CA VAL A 53 -5.58 -3.79 1.77
C VAL A 53 -4.76 -3.70 0.47
N VAL A 54 -3.72 -2.86 0.45
CA VAL A 54 -2.84 -2.74 -0.72
C VAL A 54 -2.02 -4.02 -0.93
N LEU A 55 -1.54 -4.66 0.14
CA LEU A 55 -0.85 -5.95 0.06
C LEU A 55 -1.73 -7.06 -0.51
N ILE A 56 -3.00 -7.12 -0.06
CA ILE A 56 -3.99 -8.06 -0.60
C ILE A 56 -4.22 -7.77 -2.09
N SER A 57 -4.33 -6.49 -2.46
CA SER A 57 -4.50 -6.10 -3.86
C SER A 57 -3.31 -6.53 -4.72
N ALA A 58 -2.07 -6.36 -4.23
CA ALA A 58 -0.87 -6.86 -4.90
C ALA A 58 -0.88 -8.39 -5.05
N ALA A 59 -1.24 -9.12 -4.00
CA ALA A 59 -1.34 -10.57 -4.03
C ALA A 59 -2.40 -11.06 -5.04
N LEU A 60 -3.55 -10.41 -5.09
CA LEU A 60 -4.60 -10.70 -6.07
C LEU A 60 -4.12 -10.45 -7.51
N LEU A 61 -3.41 -9.34 -7.76
CA LEU A 61 -2.86 -9.02 -9.08
C LEU A 61 -1.74 -9.97 -9.53
N PHE A 62 -1.06 -10.65 -8.60
CA PHE A 62 -0.13 -11.74 -8.94
C PHE A 62 -0.84 -13.07 -9.18
N ALA A 63 -2.02 -13.29 -8.58
CA ALA A 63 -2.75 -14.55 -8.65
C ALA A 63 -3.68 -14.66 -9.87
N LEU A 64 -4.04 -13.53 -10.47
CA LEU A 64 -4.92 -13.39 -11.64
C LEU A 64 -4.10 -13.12 -12.91
#